data_AF-A0A1E1X0I8-F1
#
_entry.id   AF-A0A1E1X0I8-F1
#
_cell.length_a   1.000
_cell.length_b   1.000
_cell.length_c   1.000
_cell.angle_alpha   90.00
_cell.angle_beta   90.00
_cell.angle_gamma   90.00
#
_symmetry.space_group_name_H-M   'P 1'
#
loop_
_entity.id
_entity.type
_entity.pdbx_description
1 polymer ?
#
loop_
_entity_poly.entity_id
_entity_poly.type
_entity_poly.pdbx_seq_one_letter_code
_entity_poly.pdbx_strand_id
1 'polypeptide(L)'
;DTASSENGQSRQLLEELAADYSQFFRVDIANEKCALDESIDELLTRLDEFTGLINMVRSDDTLCLTHTLPDICEKSKGLEQVYNRIDALEKFIGVVRETIDAMEEKVTEAENAFGGSTVKKFLSSLPSPLFAKKPAQQYKKQLRYEEPDIFRCSDYLPSVSADDPLPTSASNFSLDTTASDHSIDEDRSLLSPTD
;
A
#
# COMPACT_ATOMS: atom_id res chain seq x y z
N ASP A 1 -56.46 81.78 24.88
CA ASP A 1 -56.11 80.77 23.86
C ASP A 1 -54.76 80.11 24.04
N THR A 2 -53.70 80.80 24.49
CA THR A 2 -52.34 80.23 24.64
C THR A 2 -52.24 79.07 25.65
N ALA A 3 -52.91 79.17 26.82
CA ALA A 3 -52.87 78.14 27.86
C ALA A 3 -53.58 76.82 27.48
N SER A 4 -54.58 76.88 26.59
CA SER A 4 -55.24 75.68 26.06
C SER A 4 -54.36 74.94 25.06
N SER A 5 -53.44 75.64 24.39
CA SER A 5 -52.51 75.07 23.41
C SER A 5 -51.34 74.34 24.09
N GLU A 6 -50.73 74.92 25.13
CA GLU A 6 -49.64 74.29 25.90
C GLU A 6 -50.08 73.02 26.64
N ASN A 7 -51.32 73.02 27.17
CA ASN A 7 -51.89 71.85 27.85
C ASN A 7 -52.17 70.69 26.86
N GLY A 8 -52.53 71.01 25.61
CA GLY A 8 -52.68 70.02 24.55
C GLY A 8 -51.36 69.37 24.15
N GLN A 9 -50.30 70.17 24.02
CA GLN A 9 -48.94 69.69 23.70
C GLN A 9 -48.38 68.81 24.82
N SER A 10 -48.55 69.21 26.08
CA SER A 10 -48.09 68.43 27.24
C SER A 10 -48.78 67.08 27.34
N ARG A 11 -50.07 66.99 26.98
CA ARG A 11 -50.80 65.72 26.94
C ARG A 11 -50.33 64.81 25.83
N GLN A 12 -50.07 65.35 24.63
CA GLN A 12 -49.51 64.56 23.53
C GLN A 12 -48.14 63.99 23.88
N LEU A 13 -47.27 64.80 24.49
CA LEU A 13 -45.94 64.36 24.91
C LEU A 13 -46.00 63.27 25.99
N LEU A 14 -46.96 63.37 26.93
CA LEU A 14 -47.19 62.34 27.93
C LEU A 14 -47.73 61.05 27.33
N GLU A 15 -48.61 61.14 26.34
CA GLU A 15 -49.21 59.99 25.65
C GLU A 15 -48.19 59.28 24.76
N GLU A 16 -47.32 60.03 24.09
CA GLU A 16 -46.18 59.52 23.32
C GLU A 16 -45.16 58.85 24.25
N LEU A 17 -44.78 59.49 25.36
CA LEU A 17 -43.87 58.91 26.35
C LEU A 17 -44.44 57.64 27.00
N ALA A 18 -45.74 57.64 27.33
CA ALA A 18 -46.41 56.46 27.86
C ALA A 18 -46.48 55.33 26.82
N ALA A 19 -46.70 55.65 25.54
CA ALA A 19 -46.69 54.68 24.46
C ALA A 19 -45.30 54.07 24.28
N ASP A 20 -44.24 54.88 24.25
CA ASP A 20 -42.86 54.42 24.14
C ASP A 20 -42.47 53.53 25.33
N TYR A 21 -42.78 53.95 26.56
CA TYR A 21 -42.48 53.14 27.74
C TYR A 21 -43.30 51.84 27.81
N SER A 22 -44.54 51.83 27.30
CA SER A 22 -45.38 50.63 27.28
C SER A 22 -44.81 49.53 26.38
N GLN A 23 -44.01 49.87 25.35
CA GLN A 23 -43.38 48.88 24.49
C GLN A 23 -42.38 48.00 25.23
N PHE A 24 -41.65 48.54 26.22
CA PHE A 24 -40.70 47.74 27.02
C PHE A 24 -41.37 46.64 27.85
N PHE A 25 -42.67 46.76 28.14
CA PHE A 25 -43.45 45.74 28.85
C PHE A 25 -44.16 44.77 27.91
N ARG A 26 -44.16 45.05 26.59
CA ARG A 26 -44.72 44.15 25.56
C ARG A 26 -43.64 43.18 25.11
N VAL A 27 -43.25 42.27 26.01
CA VAL A 27 -42.41 41.13 25.65
C VAL A 27 -43.32 40.00 25.17
N ASP A 28 -43.09 39.52 23.95
CA ASP A 28 -43.80 38.36 23.41
C ASP A 28 -43.11 37.06 23.84
N ILE A 29 -43.43 36.65 25.07
CA ILE A 29 -42.89 35.43 25.70
C ILE A 29 -43.24 34.19 24.87
N ALA A 30 -44.38 34.19 24.16
CA ALA A 30 -44.77 33.04 23.34
C ALA A 30 -43.84 32.87 22.14
N ASN A 31 -43.47 33.98 21.49
CA ASN A 31 -42.52 33.97 20.38
C ASN A 31 -41.10 33.58 20.86
N GLU A 32 -40.63 34.12 21.98
CA GLU A 32 -39.32 33.75 22.55
C GLU A 32 -39.27 32.27 22.94
N LYS A 33 -40.35 31.74 23.52
CA LYS A 33 -40.47 30.30 23.83
C LYS A 33 -40.41 29.46 22.55
N CYS A 34 -41.13 29.84 21.51
CA CYS A 34 -41.15 29.11 20.24
C CYS A 34 -39.74 29.06 19.62
N ALA A 35 -39.05 30.20 19.57
CA ALA A 35 -37.67 30.28 19.08
C ALA A 35 -36.71 29.42 19.91
N LEU A 36 -36.89 29.38 21.24
CA LEU A 36 -36.11 28.49 22.10
C LEU A 36 -36.39 27.02 21.82
N ASP A 37 -37.66 26.62 21.73
CA ASP A 37 -38.05 25.23 21.43
C ASP A 37 -37.48 24.77 20.08
N GLU A 38 -37.58 25.60 19.03
CA GLU A 38 -36.97 25.33 17.71
C GLU A 38 -35.44 25.16 17.81
N SER A 39 -34.77 25.99 18.60
CA SER A 39 -33.31 25.87 18.79
C SER A 39 -32.91 24.60 19.55
N ILE A 40 -33.76 24.15 20.49
CA ILE A 40 -33.54 22.90 21.24
C ILE A 40 -33.71 21.72 20.30
N ASP A 41 -34.77 21.70 19.48
CA ASP A 41 -35.02 20.62 18.53
C ASP A 41 -33.89 20.52 17.49
N GLU A 42 -33.39 21.65 17.00
CA GLU A 42 -32.22 21.67 16.10
C GLU A 42 -30.97 21.12 16.79
N LEU A 43 -30.72 21.50 18.05
CA LEU A 43 -29.55 21.02 18.81
C LEU A 43 -29.66 19.52 19.10
N LEU A 44 -30.85 19.02 19.42
CA LEU A 44 -31.11 17.60 19.65
C LEU A 44 -30.88 16.79 18.36
N THR A 45 -31.33 17.31 17.21
CA THR A 45 -31.09 16.69 15.91
C THR A 45 -29.59 16.60 15.61
N ARG A 46 -28.84 17.70 15.78
CA ARG A 46 -27.39 17.70 15.58
C ARG A 46 -26.65 16.77 16.54
N LEU A 47 -27.14 16.58 17.77
CA LEU A 47 -26.54 15.66 18.74
C LEU A 47 -26.72 14.20 18.31
N ASP A 48 -27.90 13.85 17.78
CA ASP A 48 -28.16 12.52 17.24
C ASP A 48 -27.26 12.22 16.03
N GLU A 49 -27.13 13.19 15.11
CA GLU A 49 -26.20 13.12 13.99
C GLU A 49 -24.75 12.92 14.47
N PHE A 50 -24.30 13.69 15.46
CA PHE A 50 -22.95 13.57 16.00
C PHE A 50 -22.71 12.21 16.64
N THR A 51 -23.72 11.65 17.30
CA THR A 51 -23.69 10.30 17.87
C THR A 51 -23.57 9.24 16.76
N GLY A 52 -24.30 9.42 15.65
CA GLY A 52 -24.18 8.61 14.46
C GLY A 52 -22.75 8.62 13.88
N LEU A 53 -22.15 9.81 13.76
CA LEU A 53 -20.78 9.96 13.27
C LEU A 53 -19.76 9.28 14.20
N ILE A 54 -19.89 9.42 15.52
CA ILE A 54 -19.01 8.73 16.48
C ILE A 54 -19.13 7.22 16.33
N ASN A 55 -20.33 6.68 16.19
CA ASN A 55 -20.53 5.24 16.02
C ASN A 55 -19.89 4.73 14.72
N MET A 56 -19.97 5.51 13.64
CA MET A 56 -19.30 5.21 12.38
C MET A 56 -17.78 5.17 12.54
N VAL A 57 -17.18 6.19 13.16
CA VAL A 57 -15.73 6.22 13.42
C VAL A 57 -15.30 5.05 14.29
N ARG A 58 -16.03 4.72 15.36
CA ARG A 58 -15.71 3.57 16.22
C ARG A 58 -15.79 2.25 15.47
N SER A 59 -16.76 2.11 14.57
CA SER A 59 -16.89 0.91 13.72
C SER A 59 -15.70 0.79 12.77
N ASP A 60 -15.27 1.90 12.16
CA ASP A 60 -14.13 1.94 11.25
C ASP A 60 -12.81 1.65 11.98
N ASP A 61 -12.59 2.23 13.16
CA ASP A 61 -11.46 1.92 14.03
C ASP A 61 -11.43 0.43 14.38
N THR A 62 -12.59 -0.15 14.68
CA THR A 62 -12.70 -1.58 15.00
C THR A 62 -12.32 -2.44 13.80
N LEU A 63 -12.80 -2.11 12.59
CA LEU A 63 -12.44 -2.79 11.35
C LEU A 63 -10.93 -2.70 11.08
N CYS A 64 -10.38 -1.49 11.17
CA CYS A 64 -8.97 -1.22 10.91
C CYS A 64 -8.05 -1.98 11.88
N LEU A 65 -8.33 -1.88 13.19
CA LEU A 65 -7.47 -2.47 14.23
C LEU A 65 -7.63 -3.98 14.34
N THR A 66 -8.81 -4.53 14.07
CA THR A 66 -9.09 -5.95 14.27
C THR A 66 -8.83 -6.78 13.01
N HIS A 67 -8.97 -6.18 11.82
CA HIS A 67 -8.83 -6.90 10.55
C HIS A 67 -7.71 -6.32 9.70
N THR A 68 -7.84 -5.06 9.27
CA THR A 68 -6.96 -4.51 8.24
C THR A 68 -5.49 -4.48 8.66
N LEU A 69 -5.18 -3.99 9.86
CA LEU A 69 -3.81 -3.87 10.34
C LEU A 69 -3.16 -5.25 10.62
N PRO A 70 -3.84 -6.22 11.28
CA PRO A 70 -3.36 -7.59 11.37
C PRO A 70 -3.08 -8.24 10.01
N ASP A 71 -4.00 -8.10 9.05
CA ASP A 71 -3.85 -8.68 7.70
C ASP A 71 -2.63 -8.09 6.96
N ILE A 72 -2.42 -6.78 7.08
CA ILE A 72 -1.22 -6.10 6.54
C ILE A 72 0.04 -6.66 7.20
N CYS A 73 0.04 -6.81 8.53
CA CYS A 73 1.18 -7.38 9.26
C CYS A 73 1.48 -8.82 8.83
N GLU A 74 0.45 -9.65 8.63
CA GLU A 74 0.60 -11.03 8.17
C GLU A 74 1.18 -11.07 6.75
N LYS A 75 0.63 -10.28 5.83
CA LYS A 75 1.17 -10.16 4.47
C LYS A 75 2.61 -9.64 4.46
N SER A 76 2.93 -8.70 5.33
CA SER A 76 4.30 -8.18 5.50
C SER A 76 5.27 -9.28 5.95
N LYS A 77 4.84 -10.20 6.82
CA LYS A 77 5.66 -11.37 7.20
C LYS A 77 5.83 -12.34 6.03
N GLY A 78 4.78 -12.55 5.22
CA GLY A 78 4.89 -13.33 3.99
C GLY A 78 5.92 -12.75 3.00
N LEU A 79 6.03 -11.42 2.94
CA LEU A 79 7.03 -10.75 2.11
C LEU A 79 8.47 -11.02 2.55
N GLU A 80 8.73 -11.18 3.86
CA GLU A 80 10.04 -11.57 4.39
C GLU A 80 10.51 -12.91 3.83
N GLN A 81 9.60 -13.88 3.67
CA GLN A 81 9.91 -15.17 3.06
C GLN A 81 10.29 -15.02 1.58
N VAL A 82 9.62 -14.12 0.85
CA VAL A 82 9.96 -13.81 -0.54
C VAL A 82 11.35 -13.19 -0.63
N TYR A 83 11.68 -12.24 0.24
CA TYR A 83 13.02 -11.63 0.28
C TYR A 83 14.10 -12.66 0.60
N ASN A 84 13.87 -13.55 1.57
CA ASN A 84 14.82 -14.63 1.88
C ASN A 84 15.06 -15.56 0.67
N ARG A 85 14.03 -15.83 -0.14
CA ARG A 85 14.17 -16.61 -1.37
C ARG A 85 14.96 -15.86 -2.44
N ILE A 86 14.76 -14.55 -2.57
CA ILE A 86 15.53 -13.70 -3.49
C ILE A 86 17.01 -13.71 -3.08
N ASP A 87 17.32 -13.50 -1.80
CA ASP A 87 18.69 -13.51 -1.29
C ASP A 87 19.39 -14.86 -1.49
N ALA A 88 18.66 -15.97 -1.30
CA ALA A 88 19.18 -17.31 -1.56
C ALA A 88 19.50 -17.51 -3.05
N LEU A 89 18.63 -17.03 -3.93
CA LEU A 89 18.85 -17.08 -5.37
C LEU A 89 20.05 -16.23 -5.80
N GLU A 90 20.21 -15.03 -5.24
CA GLU A 90 21.35 -14.16 -5.52
C GLU A 90 22.68 -14.81 -5.12
N LYS A 91 22.74 -15.40 -3.92
CA LYS A 91 23.92 -16.16 -3.47
C LYS A 91 24.22 -17.33 -4.40
N PHE A 92 23.19 -18.07 -4.81
CA PHE A 92 23.35 -19.19 -5.73
C PHE A 92 23.91 -18.73 -7.09
N ILE A 93 23.41 -17.62 -7.65
CA ILE A 93 23.94 -17.04 -8.87
C ILE A 93 25.42 -16.64 -8.70
N GLY A 94 25.80 -16.14 -7.53
CA GLY A 94 27.20 -15.87 -7.18
C GLY A 94 28.08 -17.12 -7.31
N VAL A 95 27.67 -18.23 -6.71
CA VAL A 95 28.41 -19.51 -6.79
C VAL A 95 28.49 -20.03 -8.23
N VAL A 96 27.40 -19.94 -8.99
CA VAL A 96 27.37 -20.33 -10.40
C VAL A 96 28.38 -19.50 -11.20
N ARG A 97 28.43 -18.19 -10.97
CA ARG A 97 29.40 -17.29 -11.62
C ARG A 97 30.84 -17.71 -11.30
N GLU A 98 31.18 -17.85 -10.02
CA GLU A 98 32.54 -18.22 -9.61
C GLU A 98 32.98 -19.56 -10.21
N THR A 99 32.06 -20.53 -10.29
CA THR A 99 32.31 -21.84 -10.90
C THR A 99 32.56 -21.73 -12.41
N ILE A 100 31.77 -20.91 -13.12
CA ILE A 100 31.94 -20.67 -14.56
C ILE A 100 33.25 -19.93 -14.84
N ASP A 101 33.57 -18.88 -14.06
CA ASP A 101 34.80 -18.11 -14.22
C ASP A 101 36.04 -19.02 -14.02
N ALA A 102 36.02 -19.88 -12.99
CA ALA A 102 37.07 -20.86 -12.75
C ALA A 102 37.19 -21.88 -13.90
N MET A 103 36.05 -22.34 -14.44
CA MET A 103 36.03 -23.24 -15.59
C MET A 103 36.59 -22.57 -16.85
N GLU A 104 36.23 -21.31 -17.11
CA GLU A 104 36.73 -20.52 -18.25
C GLU A 104 38.24 -20.29 -18.17
N GLU A 105 38.78 -20.03 -16.97
CA GLU A 105 40.23 -19.92 -16.76
C GLU A 105 40.94 -21.24 -17.10
N LYS A 106 40.42 -22.38 -16.63
CA LYS A 106 40.99 -23.71 -16.91
C LYS A 106 40.92 -24.07 -18.39
N VAL A 107 39.84 -23.73 -19.07
CA VAL A 107 39.70 -23.91 -20.53
C VAL A 107 40.73 -23.05 -21.26
N THR A 108 40.87 -21.78 -20.88
CA THR A 108 41.85 -20.86 -21.45
C THR A 108 43.29 -21.37 -21.23
N GLU A 109 43.60 -21.92 -20.06
CA GLU A 109 44.91 -22.53 -19.77
C GLU A 109 45.18 -23.73 -20.70
N ALA A 110 44.19 -24.61 -20.88
CA ALA A 110 44.30 -25.76 -21.77
C ALA A 110 44.44 -25.34 -23.24
N GLU A 111 43.64 -24.38 -23.71
CA GLU A 111 43.74 -23.83 -25.06
C GLU A 111 45.10 -23.19 -25.32
N ASN A 112 45.67 -22.46 -24.36
CA ASN A 112 47.01 -21.90 -24.50
C ASN A 112 48.10 -23.00 -24.55
N ALA A 113 47.93 -24.07 -23.79
CA ALA A 113 48.88 -25.18 -23.78
C ALA A 113 48.84 -26.03 -25.07
N PHE A 114 47.66 -26.21 -25.68
CA PHE A 114 47.46 -27.13 -26.81
C PHE A 114 47.11 -26.46 -28.15
N GLY A 115 46.54 -25.24 -28.14
CA GLY A 115 45.98 -24.54 -29.30
C GLY A 115 46.99 -23.85 -30.22
N GLY A 116 48.20 -23.54 -29.73
CA GLY A 116 49.22 -22.86 -30.54
C GLY A 116 50.26 -23.77 -31.24
N SER A 117 50.41 -25.02 -30.79
CA SER A 117 51.57 -25.86 -31.17
C SER A 117 51.25 -27.07 -32.05
N THR A 118 49.99 -27.51 -32.12
CA THR A 118 49.62 -28.72 -32.86
C THR A 118 49.78 -28.50 -34.36
N VAL A 119 49.32 -27.38 -34.91
CA VAL A 119 49.48 -27.06 -36.35
C VAL A 119 50.95 -26.79 -36.76
N LYS A 120 51.78 -26.30 -35.83
CA LYS A 120 53.21 -26.07 -36.09
C LYS A 120 54.01 -27.37 -36.10
N LYS A 121 53.57 -28.38 -35.35
CA LYS A 121 54.22 -29.72 -35.30
C LYS A 121 53.95 -30.58 -36.53
N PHE A 122 52.83 -30.37 -37.22
CA PHE A 122 52.56 -31.04 -38.50
C PHE A 122 53.43 -30.49 -39.65
N LEU A 123 53.85 -29.21 -39.59
CA LEU A 123 54.74 -28.61 -40.59
C LEU A 123 56.24 -28.78 -40.30
N SER A 124 56.61 -29.19 -39.08
CA SER A 124 58.01 -29.49 -38.73
C SER A 124 58.46 -30.91 -39.14
N SER A 125 57.62 -31.67 -39.85
CA SER A 125 57.98 -33.00 -40.39
C SER A 125 58.70 -32.95 -41.74
N LEU A 126 58.87 -31.76 -42.33
CA LEU A 126 59.73 -31.57 -43.49
C LEU A 126 61.20 -31.56 -43.05
N PRO A 127 62.09 -32.35 -43.69
CA PRO A 127 63.50 -32.44 -43.31
C PRO A 127 64.19 -31.10 -43.55
N SER A 128 64.58 -30.43 -42.47
CA SER A 128 65.49 -29.27 -42.51
C SER A 128 66.95 -29.74 -42.42
N PRO A 129 67.89 -29.14 -43.17
CA PRO A 129 69.25 -29.63 -43.25
C PRO A 129 70.02 -29.36 -41.95
N LEU A 130 70.78 -30.38 -41.57
CA LEU A 130 71.68 -30.50 -40.43
C LEU A 130 72.61 -29.28 -40.25
N PHE A 131 72.40 -28.43 -39.24
CA PHE A 131 73.47 -27.76 -38.48
C PHE A 131 72.93 -27.17 -37.15
N ALA A 132 73.38 -27.78 -36.04
CA ALA A 132 73.58 -27.24 -34.69
C ALA A 132 72.46 -26.44 -33.96
N LYS A 133 71.91 -27.04 -32.89
CA LYS A 133 72.21 -26.76 -31.45
C LYS A 133 71.25 -27.57 -30.58
N LYS A 134 71.74 -28.10 -29.45
CA LYS A 134 70.92 -28.85 -28.46
C LYS A 134 69.65 -28.05 -28.12
N PRO A 135 68.44 -28.59 -28.32
CA PRO A 135 67.25 -27.96 -27.75
C PRO A 135 67.34 -28.12 -26.22
N ALA A 136 67.31 -26.99 -25.52
CA ALA A 136 67.08 -26.96 -24.09
C ALA A 136 65.81 -27.76 -23.78
N GLN A 137 65.84 -28.57 -22.72
CA GLN A 137 64.70 -29.34 -22.27
C GLN A 137 63.50 -28.41 -22.07
N GLN A 138 62.57 -28.41 -23.02
CA GLN A 138 61.25 -27.85 -22.80
C GLN A 138 60.54 -28.82 -21.88
N TYR A 139 60.56 -28.50 -20.59
CA TYR A 139 59.68 -29.09 -19.60
C TYR A 139 58.26 -29.01 -20.14
N LYS A 140 57.72 -30.15 -20.59
CA LYS A 140 56.29 -30.27 -20.87
C LYS A 140 55.61 -29.96 -19.54
N LYS A 141 54.93 -28.82 -19.41
CA LYS A 141 53.95 -28.62 -18.34
C LYS A 141 52.91 -29.72 -18.53
N GLN A 142 53.03 -30.79 -17.75
CA GLN A 142 52.08 -31.87 -17.75
C GLN A 142 50.87 -31.36 -16.99
N LEU A 143 49.91 -30.78 -17.71
CA LEU A 143 48.62 -30.42 -17.16
C LEU A 143 47.98 -31.71 -16.64
N ARG A 144 47.91 -31.82 -15.31
CA ARG A 144 47.20 -32.89 -14.61
C ARG A 144 45.74 -32.45 -14.55
N TYR A 145 44.85 -33.29 -15.09
CA TYR A 145 43.41 -33.08 -14.93
C TYR A 145 43.04 -33.14 -13.44
N GLU A 146 42.28 -32.16 -13.00
CA GLU A 146 41.66 -32.09 -11.68
C GLU A 146 40.15 -32.04 -11.92
N GLU A 147 39.40 -32.88 -11.21
CA GLU A 147 37.95 -32.95 -11.35
C GLU A 147 37.32 -31.64 -10.85
N PRO A 148 36.46 -30.98 -11.66
CA PRO A 148 35.78 -29.77 -11.24
C PRO A 148 34.82 -30.06 -10.08
N ASP A 149 34.77 -29.16 -9.09
CA ASP A 149 33.73 -29.21 -8.07
C ASP A 149 32.41 -28.75 -8.68
N ILE A 150 31.39 -29.61 -8.64
CA ILE A 150 30.09 -29.36 -9.26
C ILE A 150 29.10 -29.00 -8.15
N PHE A 151 28.67 -27.74 -8.14
CA PHE A 151 27.65 -27.30 -7.20
C PHE A 151 26.31 -28.01 -7.44
N ARG A 152 25.56 -28.27 -6.36
CA ARG A 152 24.21 -28.84 -6.44
C ARG A 152 23.21 -27.78 -6.06
N CYS A 153 22.20 -27.54 -6.89
CA CYS A 153 21.18 -26.50 -6.63
C CYS A 153 20.46 -26.71 -5.29
N SER A 154 20.30 -27.96 -4.84
CA SER A 154 19.70 -28.33 -3.56
C SER A 154 20.42 -27.76 -2.34
N ASP A 155 21.71 -27.46 -2.48
CA ASP A 155 22.55 -27.02 -1.36
C ASP A 155 22.39 -25.50 -1.11
N TYR A 156 21.80 -24.78 -2.08
CA TYR A 156 21.63 -23.33 -2.07
C TYR A 156 20.16 -22.90 -2.13
N LEU A 157 19.30 -23.72 -2.74
CA LEU A 157 17.88 -23.49 -2.87
C LEU A 157 17.14 -24.57 -2.06
N PRO A 158 16.61 -24.27 -0.86
CA PRO A 158 15.79 -25.22 -0.13
C PRO A 158 14.61 -25.65 -1.02
N SER A 159 14.33 -26.96 -1.08
CA SER A 159 13.20 -27.47 -1.84
C SER A 159 11.93 -26.78 -1.34
N VAL A 160 11.20 -26.11 -2.23
CA VAL A 160 9.87 -25.57 -1.93
C VAL A 160 9.02 -26.72 -1.39
N SER A 161 8.83 -26.78 -0.08
CA SER A 161 7.97 -27.75 0.58
C SER A 161 6.53 -27.49 0.13
N ALA A 162 5.77 -28.55 -0.12
CA ALA A 162 4.39 -28.46 -0.59
C ALA A 162 3.44 -27.70 0.37
N ASP A 163 3.86 -27.51 1.62
CA ASP A 163 3.16 -26.74 2.65
C ASP A 163 3.47 -25.23 2.63
N ASP A 164 4.36 -24.79 1.72
CA ASP A 164 4.70 -23.39 1.51
C ASP A 164 4.20 -22.97 0.11
N PRO A 165 2.86 -22.92 -0.08
CA PRO A 165 2.29 -22.57 -1.36
C PRO A 165 2.85 -21.21 -1.75
N LEU A 166 3.20 -21.07 -3.04
CA LEU A 166 3.35 -19.78 -3.68
C LEU A 166 2.26 -18.84 -3.12
N PRO A 167 2.51 -17.54 -2.88
CA PRO A 167 1.42 -16.59 -2.80
C PRO A 167 0.74 -16.58 -4.18
N THR A 168 -0.06 -17.61 -4.48
CA THR A 168 -1.07 -17.57 -5.51
C THR A 168 -1.90 -16.38 -5.14
N SER A 169 -1.99 -15.45 -6.09
CA SER A 169 -2.88 -14.29 -6.10
C SER A 169 -4.34 -14.70 -5.85
N ALA A 170 -4.67 -15.18 -4.67
CA ALA A 170 -6.02 -15.07 -4.13
C ALA A 170 -6.12 -13.63 -3.61
N SER A 171 -6.19 -12.70 -4.55
CA SER A 171 -6.70 -11.36 -4.33
C SER A 171 -8.16 -11.51 -3.89
N ASN A 172 -8.38 -11.68 -2.58
CA ASN A 172 -9.69 -11.53 -1.95
C ASN A 172 -10.02 -10.05 -1.73
N PHE A 173 -9.40 -9.14 -2.49
CA PHE A 173 -9.84 -7.75 -2.54
C PHE A 173 -11.11 -7.70 -3.39
N SER A 174 -12.22 -8.13 -2.80
CA SER A 174 -13.56 -7.94 -3.36
C SER A 174 -13.92 -6.47 -3.17
N LEU A 175 -13.67 -5.69 -4.21
CA LEU A 175 -14.12 -4.31 -4.33
C LEU A 175 -15.60 -4.28 -4.76
N ASP A 176 -16.47 -4.97 -4.04
CA ASP A 176 -17.90 -5.08 -4.36
C ASP A 176 -18.75 -5.12 -3.08
N THR A 177 -18.60 -4.12 -2.19
CA THR A 177 -19.58 -3.92 -1.09
C THR A 177 -19.67 -2.45 -0.65
N THR A 178 -19.79 -1.50 -1.58
CA THR A 178 -20.19 -0.12 -1.24
C THR A 178 -21.22 0.49 -2.21
N ALA A 179 -22.04 -0.34 -2.86
CA ALA A 179 -23.17 0.14 -3.65
C ALA A 179 -24.42 -0.73 -3.40
N SER A 180 -24.88 -0.76 -2.15
CA SER A 180 -26.31 -1.05 -1.91
C SER A 180 -27.09 0.24 -2.12
N ASP A 181 -27.49 0.41 -3.37
CA ASP A 181 -28.63 1.21 -3.79
C ASP A 181 -29.87 0.74 -3.00
N HIS A 182 -30.21 1.46 -1.93
CA HIS A 182 -31.48 1.24 -1.24
C HIS A 182 -32.55 2.01 -2.02
N SER A 183 -33.10 1.36 -3.04
CA SER A 183 -34.42 1.68 -3.59
C SER A 183 -35.41 1.73 -2.42
N ILE A 184 -35.84 2.92 -2.03
CA ILE A 184 -36.99 3.10 -1.17
C ILE A 184 -38.20 3.07 -2.10
N ASP A 185 -38.92 1.96 -2.07
CA ASP A 185 -40.27 1.86 -2.61
C ASP A 185 -41.12 3.01 -2.03
N GLU A 186 -41.72 3.79 -2.92
CA GLU A 186 -42.76 4.74 -2.58
C GLU A 186 -43.98 3.98 -2.05
N ASP A 187 -44.11 3.86 -0.72
CA ASP A 187 -45.40 3.62 -0.09
C ASP A 187 -46.08 4.98 0.15
N ARG A 188 -46.71 5.47 -0.91
CA ARG A 188 -47.77 6.47 -0.81
C ARG A 188 -48.96 6.00 -1.61
N SER A 189 -50.12 6.13 -0.95
CA SER A 189 -51.49 6.17 -1.50
C SER A 189 -52.22 4.82 -1.29
N LEU A 190 -53.32 4.70 -0.54
CA LEU A 190 -54.42 5.63 -0.29
C LEU A 190 -55.21 5.27 0.97
N LEU A 191 -55.57 6.31 1.73
CA LEU A 191 -56.73 6.36 2.63
C LEU A 191 -57.99 5.89 1.86
N SER A 192 -58.72 4.94 2.42
CA SER A 192 -60.11 4.67 2.08
C SER A 192 -61.04 5.71 2.74
N PRO A 193 -62.05 6.26 2.03
CA PRO A 193 -63.15 6.97 2.67
C PRO A 193 -64.23 5.96 3.11
N THR A 194 -64.72 6.08 4.35
CA THR A 194 -65.98 5.43 4.76
C THR A 194 -66.97 6.49 5.22
N ASP A 195 -68.10 6.51 4.51
CA ASP A 195 -69.44 7.02 4.82
C ASP A 195 -69.65 8.46 5.31
#